data_AF-A0A941G6P5-F1
#
_entry.id   AF-A0A941G6P5-F1
#
_cell.length_a   1.000
_cell.length_b   1.000
_cell.length_c   1.000
_cell.angle_alpha   90.00
_cell.angle_beta   90.00
_cell.angle_gamma   90.00
#
_symmetry.space_group_name_H-M   'P 1'
#
loop_
_entity.id
_entity.type
_entity.pdbx_description
1 polymer ?
#
loop_
_entity_poly.entity_id
_entity_poly.type
_entity_poly.pdbx_seq_one_letter_code
_entity_poly.pdbx_strand_id
1 'polypeptide(L)'
;LAGEPLVLRAAGGRGGGGTQLTDRARRLIATFRALEAEHRKFMENLTRAGLDASGDIDLMRRFMLKTSARNRLMGTVIGITPGAVNDEIRLRIAGGQTLTATITRESTQELGLADGKEAIALIKASSVIVGVPGKGLRLSARNQLPGAVSAVRPGAVNSEILIQLDGGATVAAIVTNESAQELDLKQGSPAVAIFKASNVILGVLD
;
A
#
# COMPACT_ATOMS: atom_id res chain seq x y z
N LEU A 1 -14.81 5.55 -29.69
CA LEU A 1 -16.22 5.62 -29.23
C LEU A 1 -16.73 7.04 -29.41
N ALA A 2 -17.28 7.34 -30.59
CA ALA A 2 -17.82 8.65 -30.91
C ALA A 2 -19.12 8.87 -30.12
N GLY A 3 -19.06 9.67 -29.06
CA GLY A 3 -20.22 10.00 -28.24
C GLY A 3 -20.97 11.22 -28.77
N GLU A 4 -22.29 11.23 -28.57
CA GLU A 4 -23.19 12.35 -28.92
C GLU A 4 -22.63 13.72 -28.51
N PRO A 5 -22.77 14.76 -29.35
CA PRO A 5 -22.22 16.08 -29.07
C PRO A 5 -22.79 16.67 -27.77
N LEU A 6 -21.96 17.39 -27.02
CA LEU A 6 -22.35 18.06 -25.76
C LEU A 6 -22.99 19.44 -26.02
N VAL A 7 -22.77 19.99 -27.21
CA VAL A 7 -23.25 21.32 -27.61
C VAL A 7 -23.74 21.27 -29.04
N LEU A 8 -24.90 21.89 -29.27
CA LEU A 8 -25.47 22.13 -30.59
C LEU A 8 -25.28 23.59 -30.96
N ARG A 9 -24.90 23.85 -32.20
CA ARG A 9 -24.94 25.20 -32.77
C ARG A 9 -26.33 25.43 -33.35
N ALA A 10 -27.03 26.47 -32.90
CA ALA A 10 -28.23 26.94 -33.57
C ALA A 10 -27.81 27.82 -34.76
N ALA A 11 -28.32 27.54 -35.97
CA ALA A 11 -28.10 28.38 -37.13
C ALA A 11 -28.76 29.76 -36.89
N GLY A 12 -27.96 30.82 -36.80
CA GLY A 12 -28.43 32.17 -36.49
C GLY A 12 -28.59 33.05 -37.73
N GLY A 13 -29.73 33.74 -37.84
CA GLY A 13 -29.89 34.93 -38.68
C GLY A 13 -29.22 36.18 -38.06
N ARG A 14 -29.46 37.37 -38.65
CA ARG A 14 -28.92 38.69 -38.23
C ARG A 14 -29.11 38.91 -36.71
N GLY A 15 -28.10 38.55 -35.90
CA GLY A 15 -28.19 38.55 -34.43
C GLY A 15 -27.31 37.53 -33.72
N GLY A 16 -26.72 36.56 -34.44
CA GLY A 16 -25.69 35.66 -33.91
C GLY A 16 -26.23 34.28 -33.53
N GLY A 17 -25.60 33.22 -34.07
CA GLY A 17 -25.96 31.83 -33.79
C GLY A 17 -25.59 31.43 -32.36
N GLY A 18 -26.60 31.14 -31.54
CA GLY A 18 -26.41 30.70 -30.16
C GLY A 18 -25.92 29.25 -30.07
N THR A 19 -25.17 28.93 -29.01
CA THR A 19 -24.80 27.56 -28.66
C THR A 19 -25.72 27.06 -27.55
N GLN A 20 -26.30 25.87 -27.71
CA GLN A 20 -27.17 25.25 -26.71
C GLN A 20 -26.58 23.92 -26.23
N LEU A 21 -26.69 23.66 -24.92
CA LEU A 21 -26.29 22.39 -24.32
C LEU A 21 -27.25 21.28 -24.73
N THR A 22 -26.71 20.12 -25.10
CA THR A 22 -27.51 18.90 -25.29
C THR A 22 -27.98 18.34 -23.96
N ASP A 23 -29.00 17.48 -24.01
CA ASP A 23 -29.48 16.75 -22.82
C ASP A 23 -28.38 15.91 -22.18
N ARG A 24 -27.46 15.37 -23.00
CA ARG A 24 -26.27 14.68 -22.52
C ARG A 24 -25.36 15.60 -21.70
N ALA A 25 -25.11 16.81 -22.17
CA ALA A 25 -24.31 17.79 -21.42
C ALA A 25 -25.00 18.24 -20.13
N ARG A 26 -26.32 18.44 -20.16
CA ARG A 26 -27.09 18.75 -18.95
C ARG A 26 -27.00 17.62 -17.92
N ARG A 27 -27.13 16.36 -18.35
CA ARG A 27 -26.95 15.18 -17.49
C ARG A 27 -25.53 15.10 -16.92
N LEU A 28 -24.50 15.30 -17.74
CA LEU A 28 -23.11 15.28 -17.29
C LEU A 28 -22.83 16.38 -16.25
N ILE A 29 -23.32 17.59 -16.49
CA ILE A 29 -23.22 18.71 -15.53
C ILE A 29 -23.96 18.37 -14.23
N ALA A 30 -25.14 17.75 -14.31
CA ALA A 30 -25.88 17.32 -13.13
C ALA A 30 -25.12 16.25 -12.33
N THR A 31 -24.55 15.24 -12.99
CA THR A 31 -23.71 14.22 -12.36
C THR A 31 -22.46 14.83 -11.72
N PHE A 32 -21.79 15.73 -12.42
CA PHE A 32 -20.61 16.42 -11.90
C PHE A 32 -20.93 17.26 -10.66
N ARG A 33 -22.02 18.04 -10.70
CA ARG A 33 -22.47 18.84 -9.55
C ARG A 33 -22.89 17.98 -8.36
N ALA A 34 -23.50 16.82 -8.60
CA ALA A 34 -23.82 15.87 -7.54
C ALA A 34 -22.55 15.34 -6.87
N LEU A 35 -21.53 15.00 -7.66
CA LEU A 35 -20.23 14.56 -7.17
C LEU A 35 -19.51 15.66 -6.37
N GLU A 36 -19.53 16.91 -6.84
CA GLU A 36 -18.97 18.06 -6.11
C GLU A 36 -19.67 18.30 -4.77
N ALA A 37 -21.00 18.12 -4.72
CA ALA A 37 -21.76 18.27 -3.48
C ALA A 37 -21.45 17.15 -2.48
N GLU A 38 -21.29 15.91 -2.96
CA GLU A 38 -20.86 14.76 -2.15
C GLU A 38 -19.44 15.01 -1.57
N HIS A 39 -18.51 15.44 -2.42
CA HIS A 39 -17.14 15.75 -2.03
C HIS A 39 -17.06 16.89 -1.01
N ARG A 40 -17.85 17.96 -1.19
CA ARG A 40 -17.91 19.07 -0.23
C ARG A 40 -18.41 18.62 1.14
N LYS A 41 -19.49 17.83 1.17
CA LYS A 41 -20.02 17.28 2.44
C LYS A 41 -18.98 16.39 3.14
N PHE A 42 -18.26 15.59 2.38
CA PHE A 42 -17.17 14.76 2.92
C PHE A 42 -16.07 15.62 3.55
N MET A 43 -15.64 16.68 2.86
CA MET A 43 -14.64 17.61 3.40
C MET A 43 -15.14 18.38 4.62
N GLU A 44 -16.38 18.86 4.62
CA GLU A 44 -16.99 19.51 5.79
C GLU A 44 -17.11 18.59 7.00
N ASN A 45 -17.42 17.31 6.78
CA ASN A 45 -17.46 16.29 7.83
C ASN A 45 -16.06 16.02 8.40
N LEU A 46 -15.02 16.01 7.56
CA LEU A 46 -13.63 15.86 8.00
C LEU A 46 -13.18 17.06 8.85
N THR A 47 -13.47 18.29 8.41
CA THR A 47 -13.18 19.50 9.19
C THR A 47 -13.92 19.51 10.53
N ARG A 48 -15.19 19.09 10.55
CA ARG A 48 -15.99 19.00 11.79
C ARG A 48 -15.46 17.94 12.76
N ALA A 49 -14.85 16.88 12.24
CA ALA A 49 -14.22 15.84 13.05
C ALA A 49 -12.87 16.27 13.66
N GLY A 50 -12.41 17.51 13.43
CA GLY A 50 -11.18 18.06 14.01
C GLY A 50 -9.90 17.51 13.38
N LEU A 51 -9.98 17.02 12.14
CA LEU A 51 -8.84 16.50 11.40
C LEU A 51 -8.16 17.65 10.64
N ASP A 52 -6.95 18.00 11.02
CA ASP A 52 -6.18 19.02 10.33
C ASP A 52 -5.70 18.50 8.96
N ALA A 53 -5.93 19.32 7.94
CA ALA A 53 -5.97 18.93 6.52
C ALA A 53 -4.61 18.64 5.85
N SER A 54 -3.58 18.21 6.58
CA SER A 54 -2.36 17.69 5.94
C SER A 54 -1.74 16.48 6.63
N GLY A 55 -1.73 16.42 7.96
CA GLY A 55 -1.13 15.30 8.69
C GLY A 55 -2.11 14.15 8.95
N ASP A 56 -3.31 14.50 9.43
CA ASP A 56 -4.27 13.50 9.90
C ASP A 56 -5.02 12.84 8.74
N ILE A 57 -5.25 13.57 7.65
CA ILE A 57 -5.85 13.00 6.43
C ILE A 57 -4.91 11.96 5.80
N ASP A 58 -3.61 12.25 5.73
CA ASP A 58 -2.62 11.28 5.21
C ASP A 58 -2.51 10.06 6.13
N LEU A 59 -2.53 10.26 7.44
CA LEU A 59 -2.60 9.19 8.41
C LEU A 59 -3.88 8.34 8.23
N MET A 60 -5.04 8.96 8.01
CA MET A 60 -6.28 8.26 7.74
C MET A 60 -6.27 7.53 6.38
N ARG A 61 -5.75 8.13 5.30
CA ARG A 61 -5.56 7.47 3.99
C ARG A 61 -4.67 6.23 4.13
N ARG A 62 -3.58 6.36 4.90
CA ARG A 62 -2.68 5.26 5.30
C ARG A 62 -3.45 4.14 6.02
N PHE A 63 -4.45 4.44 6.85
CA PHE A 63 -5.25 3.41 7.52
C PHE A 63 -6.43 2.87 6.69
N MET A 64 -6.99 3.66 5.78
CA MET A 64 -8.20 3.33 5.00
C MET A 64 -7.99 2.23 3.95
N LEU A 65 -6.76 2.00 3.49
CA LEU A 65 -6.46 0.92 2.56
C LEU A 65 -6.71 -0.45 3.25
N LYS A 66 -7.80 -1.13 2.87
CA LYS A 66 -8.13 -2.47 3.35
C LYS A 66 -7.60 -3.51 2.37
N THR A 67 -6.72 -4.40 2.85
CA THR A 67 -6.22 -5.53 2.07
C THR A 67 -6.20 -6.77 2.95
N SER A 68 -6.14 -7.95 2.32
CA SER A 68 -5.95 -9.21 3.06
C SER A 68 -4.49 -9.43 3.51
N ALA A 69 -3.56 -8.60 3.04
CA ALA A 69 -2.19 -8.62 3.53
C ALA A 69 -2.15 -8.07 4.96
N ARG A 70 -1.62 -8.88 5.88
CA ARG A 70 -1.52 -8.53 7.31
C ARG A 70 -0.38 -7.58 7.59
N ASN A 71 0.65 -7.59 6.74
CA ASN A 71 1.80 -6.74 6.87
C ASN A 71 1.66 -5.56 5.92
N ARG A 72 1.70 -4.37 6.49
CA ARG A 72 1.52 -3.09 5.81
C ARG A 72 2.61 -2.16 6.30
N LEU A 73 3.75 -2.19 5.63
CA LEU A 73 4.95 -1.47 6.04
C LEU A 73 5.10 -0.22 5.19
N MET A 74 4.95 0.94 5.82
CA MET A 74 5.23 2.21 5.17
C MET A 74 6.73 2.41 5.03
N GLY A 75 7.14 2.98 3.91
CA GLY A 75 8.54 3.34 3.70
C GLY A 75 8.73 4.36 2.59
N THR A 76 9.94 4.85 2.51
CA THR A 76 10.38 5.77 1.45
C THR A 76 11.28 5.02 0.49
N VAL A 77 11.05 5.18 -0.81
CA VAL A 77 11.96 4.65 -1.84
C VAL A 77 13.34 5.29 -1.68
N ILE A 78 14.37 4.46 -1.56
CA ILE A 78 15.77 4.89 -1.42
C ILE A 78 16.66 4.37 -2.56
N GLY A 79 16.06 3.71 -3.55
CA GLY A 79 16.77 3.23 -4.72
C GLY A 79 15.91 2.33 -5.59
N ILE A 80 16.06 2.49 -6.90
CA ILE A 80 15.46 1.65 -7.92
C ILE A 80 16.59 1.11 -8.79
N THR A 81 16.69 -0.22 -8.88
CA THR A 81 17.60 -0.89 -9.82
C THR A 81 16.76 -1.42 -10.98
N PRO A 82 16.81 -0.77 -12.15
CA PRO A 82 15.99 -1.16 -13.28
C PRO A 82 16.47 -2.48 -13.88
N GLY A 83 15.53 -3.33 -14.29
CA GLY A 83 15.82 -4.57 -15.02
C GLY A 83 15.13 -4.61 -16.38
N ALA A 84 15.36 -5.69 -17.13
CA ALA A 84 14.73 -5.89 -18.43
C ALA A 84 13.21 -6.14 -18.32
N VAL A 85 12.80 -6.85 -17.26
CA VAL A 85 11.39 -7.25 -17.01
C VAL A 85 10.92 -6.76 -15.64
N ASN A 86 11.73 -7.00 -14.62
CA ASN A 86 11.44 -6.60 -13.25
C ASN A 86 12.47 -5.62 -12.73
N ASP A 87 12.00 -4.62 -11.99
CA ASP A 87 12.84 -3.70 -11.25
C ASP A 87 12.96 -4.15 -9.79
N GLU A 88 14.11 -3.88 -9.19
CA GLU A 88 14.29 -4.01 -7.75
C GLU A 88 14.11 -2.66 -7.07
N ILE A 89 13.16 -2.58 -6.15
CA ILE A 89 12.84 -1.37 -5.39
C ILE A 89 13.31 -1.57 -3.95
N ARG A 90 14.12 -0.63 -3.44
CA ARG A 90 14.52 -0.61 -2.03
C ARG A 90 13.74 0.48 -1.30
N LEU A 91 13.06 0.09 -0.23
CA LEU A 91 12.33 0.96 0.69
C LEU A 91 13.08 1.04 2.01
N ARG A 92 13.22 2.24 2.55
CA ARG A 92 13.57 2.44 3.96
C ARG A 92 12.28 2.50 4.76
N ILE A 93 12.09 1.53 5.66
CA ILE A 93 10.92 1.45 6.55
C ILE A 93 11.24 2.07 7.91
N ALA A 94 10.21 2.19 8.76
CA ALA A 94 10.38 2.64 10.15
C ALA A 94 11.49 1.85 10.87
N GLY A 95 12.37 2.57 11.57
CA GLY A 95 13.59 2.01 12.17
C GLY A 95 14.82 1.94 11.29
N GLY A 96 14.77 2.45 10.07
CA GLY A 96 15.92 2.51 9.18
C GLY A 96 16.28 1.20 8.49
N GLN A 97 15.55 0.12 8.75
CA GLN A 97 15.73 -1.14 8.02
C GLN A 97 15.38 -0.96 6.54
N THR A 98 16.07 -1.72 5.68
CA THR A 98 15.81 -1.71 4.23
C THR A 98 14.99 -2.94 3.85
N LEU A 99 13.84 -2.70 3.24
CA LEU A 99 13.00 -3.70 2.60
C LEU A 99 13.22 -3.65 1.09
N THR A 100 13.31 -4.81 0.45
CA THR A 100 13.47 -4.97 -1.00
C THR A 100 12.22 -5.60 -1.59
N ALA A 101 11.69 -4.99 -2.65
CA ALA A 101 10.61 -5.51 -3.47
C ALA A 101 11.11 -5.75 -4.91
N THR A 102 10.52 -6.71 -5.60
CA THR A 102 10.75 -6.92 -7.04
C THR A 102 9.39 -6.87 -7.73
N ILE A 103 9.20 -5.87 -8.57
CA ILE A 103 7.94 -5.63 -9.31
C ILE A 103 8.24 -5.49 -10.80
N THR A 104 7.21 -5.59 -11.65
CA THR A 104 7.41 -5.35 -13.08
C THR A 104 7.82 -3.90 -13.32
N ARG A 105 8.60 -3.69 -14.38
CA ARG A 105 9.00 -2.34 -14.77
C ARG A 105 7.80 -1.44 -15.10
N GLU A 106 6.75 -2.02 -15.65
CA GLU A 106 5.47 -1.35 -15.87
C GLU A 106 4.86 -0.85 -14.56
N SER A 107 4.79 -1.68 -13.51
CA SER A 107 4.29 -1.26 -12.20
C SER A 107 5.15 -0.15 -11.58
N THR A 108 6.48 -0.15 -11.76
CA THR A 108 7.34 0.96 -11.31
C THR A 108 6.90 2.29 -11.93
N GLN A 109 6.60 2.27 -13.23
CA GLN A 109 6.20 3.45 -14.01
C GLN A 109 4.77 3.89 -13.65
N GLU A 110 3.83 2.95 -13.60
CA GLU A 110 2.41 3.22 -13.27
C GLU A 110 2.25 3.81 -11.86
N LEU A 111 2.98 3.25 -10.88
CA LEU A 111 3.00 3.77 -9.52
C LEU A 111 3.84 5.05 -9.39
N GLY A 112 4.52 5.48 -10.46
CA GLY A 112 5.39 6.65 -10.50
C GLY A 112 6.46 6.62 -9.41
N LEU A 113 7.06 5.45 -9.15
CA LEU A 113 8.07 5.28 -8.12
C LEU A 113 9.36 6.01 -8.51
N ALA A 114 9.90 6.76 -7.56
CA ALA A 114 11.17 7.46 -7.67
C ALA A 114 11.80 7.58 -6.29
N ASP A 115 13.11 7.81 -6.21
CA ASP A 115 13.79 8.05 -4.93
C ASP A 115 13.12 9.20 -4.17
N GLY A 116 12.90 8.99 -2.88
CA GLY A 116 12.16 9.92 -2.01
C GLY A 116 10.64 9.74 -2.02
N LYS A 117 10.05 8.98 -2.95
CA LYS A 117 8.61 8.75 -2.95
C LYS A 117 8.19 7.83 -1.80
N GLU A 118 7.08 8.15 -1.15
CA GLU A 118 6.47 7.26 -0.16
C GLU A 118 5.71 6.11 -0.84
N ALA A 119 5.85 4.92 -0.27
CA ALA A 119 5.16 3.72 -0.72
C ALA A 119 4.77 2.83 0.48
N ILE A 120 3.76 2.01 0.27
CA ILE A 120 3.35 0.96 1.21
C ILE A 120 3.74 -0.40 0.65
N ALA A 121 4.48 -1.18 1.44
CA ALA A 121 4.78 -2.57 1.17
C ALA A 121 3.71 -3.46 1.83
N LEU A 122 3.05 -4.27 1.02
CA LEU A 122 2.04 -5.23 1.41
C LEU A 122 2.62 -6.64 1.32
N ILE A 123 2.61 -7.38 2.44
CA ILE A 123 3.13 -8.75 2.51
C ILE A 123 2.08 -9.64 3.18
N LYS A 124 1.75 -10.76 2.55
CA LYS A 124 0.83 -11.75 3.14
C LYS A 124 1.55 -12.45 4.30
N ALA A 125 0.89 -12.61 5.44
CA ALA A 125 1.54 -13.25 6.61
C ALA A 125 1.99 -14.69 6.34
N SER A 126 1.27 -15.42 5.47
CA SER A 126 1.63 -16.78 5.07
C SER A 126 2.84 -16.86 4.12
N SER A 127 3.36 -15.74 3.61
CA SER A 127 4.62 -15.72 2.85
C SER A 127 5.83 -15.28 3.68
N VAL A 128 5.63 -15.01 4.97
CA VAL A 128 6.70 -14.67 5.90
C VAL A 128 7.12 -15.94 6.63
N ILE A 129 8.40 -16.28 6.49
CA ILE A 129 9.06 -17.33 7.25
C ILE A 129 9.63 -16.71 8.52
N VAL A 130 9.55 -17.44 9.64
CA VAL A 130 10.19 -17.05 10.90
C VAL A 130 11.49 -17.82 11.05
N GLY A 131 12.61 -17.10 11.15
CA GLY A 131 13.91 -17.68 11.51
C GLY A 131 14.28 -17.32 12.94
N VAL A 132 15.07 -18.19 13.59
CA VAL A 132 15.75 -17.87 14.85
C VAL A 132 17.21 -17.51 14.56
N PRO A 133 17.83 -16.57 15.31
CA PRO A 133 19.24 -16.23 15.11
C PRO A 133 20.15 -17.44 15.31
N GLY A 134 21.11 -17.62 14.41
CA GLY A 134 22.07 -18.72 14.46
C GLY A 134 23.16 -18.57 13.42
N LYS A 135 24.22 -19.37 13.53
CA LYS A 135 25.30 -19.36 12.53
C LYS A 135 24.87 -20.17 11.30
N GLY A 136 24.89 -19.56 10.12
CA GLY A 136 25.20 -20.30 8.89
C GLY A 136 24.13 -20.46 7.81
N LEU A 137 22.99 -19.77 7.85
CA LEU A 137 22.02 -19.90 6.76
C LEU A 137 22.14 -18.77 5.73
N ARG A 138 22.66 -19.09 4.54
CA ARG A 138 22.61 -18.19 3.38
C ARG A 138 21.29 -18.41 2.65
N LEU A 139 20.40 -17.43 2.71
CA LEU A 139 19.10 -17.49 2.06
C LEU A 139 19.09 -16.64 0.79
N SER A 140 18.37 -17.11 -0.22
CA SER A 140 18.03 -16.32 -1.41
C SER A 140 16.85 -15.37 -1.16
N ALA A 141 16.36 -15.29 0.08
CA ALA A 141 15.40 -14.28 0.52
C ALA A 141 16.15 -12.97 0.78
N ARG A 142 15.77 -11.93 0.04
CA ARG A 142 16.38 -10.60 0.13
C ARG A 142 15.96 -9.84 1.38
N ASN A 143 14.79 -10.14 1.93
CA ASN A 143 14.29 -9.54 3.16
C ASN A 143 14.55 -10.50 4.32
N GLN A 144 15.36 -10.04 5.27
CA GLN A 144 15.68 -10.70 6.53
C GLN A 144 15.68 -9.60 7.60
N LEU A 145 14.50 -9.36 8.19
CA LEU A 145 14.27 -8.25 9.10
C LEU A 145 14.34 -8.76 10.55
N PRO A 146 15.42 -8.45 11.29
CA PRO A 146 15.57 -8.89 12.66
C PRO A 146 14.61 -8.15 13.62
N GLY A 147 14.28 -8.83 14.70
CA GLY A 147 13.46 -8.32 15.78
C GLY A 147 13.30 -9.35 16.91
N ALA A 148 12.23 -9.20 17.69
CA ALA A 148 11.85 -10.13 18.74
C ALA A 148 10.37 -10.48 18.63
N VAL A 149 10.01 -11.71 18.98
CA VAL A 149 8.61 -12.15 19.04
C VAL A 149 7.88 -11.34 20.11
N SER A 150 6.86 -10.57 19.74
CA SER A 150 6.03 -9.82 20.68
C SER A 150 4.80 -10.60 21.13
N ALA A 151 4.30 -11.53 20.30
CA ALA A 151 3.22 -12.44 20.65
C ALA A 151 3.23 -13.71 19.79
N VAL A 152 2.74 -14.80 20.38
CA VAL A 152 2.42 -16.05 19.68
C VAL A 152 0.96 -16.35 19.94
N ARG A 153 0.18 -16.55 18.88
CA ARG A 153 -1.26 -16.84 18.94
C ARG A 153 -1.52 -18.18 18.27
N PRO A 154 -1.58 -19.28 19.05
CA PRO A 154 -1.89 -20.60 18.52
C PRO A 154 -3.31 -20.64 17.97
N GLY A 155 -3.48 -21.25 16.81
CA GLY A 155 -4.77 -21.64 16.24
C GLY A 155 -4.90 -23.16 16.16
N ALA A 156 -5.99 -23.65 15.58
CA ALA A 156 -6.25 -25.09 15.45
C ALA A 156 -5.21 -25.82 14.58
N VAL A 157 -4.64 -25.14 13.59
CA VAL A 157 -3.69 -25.72 12.61
C VAL A 157 -2.40 -24.90 12.51
N ASN A 158 -2.53 -23.57 12.56
CA ASN A 158 -1.40 -22.65 12.39
C ASN A 158 -1.38 -21.64 13.54
N SER A 159 -0.19 -21.12 13.81
CA SER A 159 0.06 -20.06 14.78
C SER A 159 0.33 -18.73 14.07
N GLU A 160 -0.29 -17.64 14.56
CA GLU A 160 0.11 -16.28 14.19
C GLU A 160 1.25 -15.82 15.10
N ILE A 161 2.39 -15.51 14.51
CA ILE A 161 3.57 -14.98 15.19
C ILE A 161 3.67 -13.49 14.88
N LEU A 162 3.67 -12.66 15.92
CA LEU A 162 3.94 -11.23 15.78
C LEU A 162 5.40 -10.97 16.15
N ILE A 163 6.15 -10.38 15.23
CA ILE A 163 7.56 -10.02 15.40
C ILE A 163 7.64 -8.50 15.46
N GLN A 164 8.07 -7.98 16.59
CA GLN A 164 8.42 -6.58 16.75
C GLN A 164 9.81 -6.37 16.16
N LEU A 165 9.88 -5.64 15.04
CA LEU A 165 11.14 -5.23 14.44
C LEU A 165 11.81 -4.17 15.34
N ASP A 166 13.14 -4.11 15.29
CA ASP A 166 13.95 -3.12 16.03
C ASP A 166 13.50 -1.66 15.78
N GLY A 167 12.80 -1.45 14.66
CA GLY A 167 12.29 -0.17 14.18
C GLY A 167 10.92 0.28 14.65
N GLY A 168 10.26 -0.46 15.54
CA GLY A 168 8.91 -0.12 16.00
C GLY A 168 7.77 -0.69 15.13
N ALA A 169 8.06 -1.14 13.91
CA ALA A 169 7.09 -1.86 13.08
C ALA A 169 6.88 -3.30 13.58
N THR A 170 5.68 -3.85 13.36
CA THR A 170 5.35 -5.24 13.66
C THR A 170 5.11 -6.01 12.36
N VAL A 171 5.67 -7.21 12.25
CA VAL A 171 5.42 -8.15 11.16
C VAL A 171 4.68 -9.37 11.71
N ALA A 172 3.55 -9.70 11.09
CA ALA A 172 2.81 -10.93 11.32
C ALA A 172 3.26 -12.03 10.34
N ALA A 173 3.51 -13.22 10.87
CA ALA A 173 3.76 -14.44 10.12
C ALA A 173 2.72 -15.51 10.51
N ILE A 174 2.31 -16.33 9.54
CA ILE A 174 1.52 -17.54 9.81
C ILE A 174 2.43 -18.73 9.56
N VAL A 175 2.69 -19.52 10.61
CA VAL A 175 3.50 -20.74 10.56
C VAL A 175 2.70 -21.91 11.12
N THR A 176 3.09 -23.15 10.79
CA THR A 176 2.42 -24.31 11.40
C THR A 176 2.69 -24.36 12.91
N ASN A 177 1.79 -24.99 13.65
CA ASN A 177 1.96 -25.14 15.10
C ASN A 177 3.25 -25.91 15.44
N GLU A 178 3.60 -26.91 14.62
CA GLU A 178 4.81 -27.70 14.75
C GLU A 178 6.06 -26.81 14.57
N SER A 179 6.11 -25.96 13.55
CA SER A 179 7.24 -25.04 13.35
C SER A 179 7.39 -24.05 14.49
N ALA A 180 6.29 -23.54 15.04
CA ALA A 180 6.34 -22.64 16.20
C ALA A 180 6.93 -23.34 17.44
N GLN A 181 6.58 -24.61 17.64
CA GLN A 181 7.08 -25.44 18.74
C GLN A 181 8.55 -25.84 18.54
N GLU A 182 8.93 -26.30 17.34
CA GLU A 182 10.30 -26.72 17.01
C GLU A 182 11.31 -25.58 17.14
N LEU A 183 10.90 -24.36 16.76
CA LEU A 183 11.72 -23.15 16.90
C LEU A 183 11.68 -22.54 18.30
N ASP A 184 10.95 -23.14 19.25
CA ASP A 184 10.69 -22.64 20.60
C ASP A 184 10.28 -21.16 20.64
N LEU A 185 9.37 -20.77 19.73
CA LEU A 185 8.92 -19.38 19.63
C LEU A 185 8.06 -19.01 20.83
N LYS A 186 8.53 -18.02 21.59
CA LYS A 186 7.86 -17.45 22.77
C LYS A 186 7.98 -15.94 22.74
N GLN A 187 7.12 -15.25 23.47
CA GLN A 187 7.27 -13.81 23.64
C GLN A 187 8.67 -13.50 24.20
N GLY A 188 9.35 -12.52 23.58
CA GLY A 188 10.72 -12.14 23.89
C GLY A 188 11.80 -12.94 23.14
N SER A 189 11.46 -14.06 22.50
CA SER A 189 12.43 -14.81 21.69
C SER A 189 12.95 -13.95 20.54
N PRO A 190 14.26 -13.93 20.28
CA PRO A 190 14.79 -13.21 19.13
C PRO A 190 14.37 -13.95 17.85
N ALA A 191 13.99 -13.21 16.83
CA ALA A 191 13.48 -13.77 15.58
C ALA A 191 13.84 -12.88 14.37
N VAL A 192 13.80 -13.48 13.19
CA VAL A 192 14.01 -12.79 11.92
C VAL A 192 12.80 -13.07 11.03
N ALA A 193 12.13 -12.01 10.56
CA ALA A 193 11.09 -12.12 9.54
C ALA A 193 11.75 -12.21 8.16
N ILE A 194 11.50 -13.32 7.46
CA ILE A 194 12.19 -13.68 6.23
C ILE A 194 11.17 -13.82 5.09
N PHE A 195 11.36 -13.11 3.99
CA PHE A 195 10.51 -13.24 2.81
C PHE A 195 11.23 -12.83 1.52
N LYS A 196 10.71 -13.31 0.39
CA LYS A 196 11.23 -12.98 -0.94
C LYS A 196 10.82 -11.58 -1.35
N ALA A 197 11.66 -10.91 -2.14
CA ALA A 197 11.32 -9.60 -2.72
C ALA A 197 10.10 -9.66 -3.65
N SER A 198 9.91 -10.80 -4.34
CA SER A 198 8.73 -11.09 -5.18
C SER A 198 7.43 -11.31 -4.41
N ASN A 199 7.47 -11.42 -3.08
CA ASN A 199 6.29 -11.57 -2.23
C ASN A 199 5.83 -10.23 -1.63
N VAL A 200 6.43 -9.13 -2.09
CA VAL A 200 6.08 -7.77 -1.70
C VAL A 200 5.29 -7.12 -2.82
N ILE A 201 4.08 -6.68 -2.52
CA ILE A 201 3.30 -5.82 -3.41
C ILE A 201 3.51 -4.38 -2.94
N LEU A 202 3.72 -3.47 -3.89
CA LEU A 202 3.83 -2.04 -3.60
C LEU A 202 2.53 -1.32 -3.95
N GLY A 203 2.15 -0.37 -3.10
CA GLY A 203 1.15 0.64 -3.39
C GLY A 203 1.69 2.03 -3.09
N VAL A 204 1.08 3.04 -3.67
CA VAL A 204 1.31 4.46 -3.34
C VAL A 204 -0.01 5.06 -2.86
N LEU A 205 0.08 6.13 -2.08
CA LEU A 205 -1.07 6.92 -1.67
C LEU A 205 -1.07 8.17 -2.54
N ASP A 206 -2.06 8.27 -3.41
CA ASP A 206 -2.37 9.49 -4.18
C ASP A 206 -3.51 10.27 -3.48
#